data_AF-A0A0G4EV05-F1
#
_entry.id   AF-A0A0G4EV05-F1
#
_cell.length_a   1.000
_cell.length_b   1.000
_cell.length_c   1.000
_cell.angle_alpha   90.00
_cell.angle_beta   90.00
_cell.angle_gamma   90.00
#
_symmetry.space_group_name_H-M   'P 1'
#
loop_
_entity.id
_entity.type
_entity.pdbx_description
1 polymer ?
#
loop_
_entity_poly.entity_id
_entity_poly.type
_entity_poly.pdbx_seq_one_letter_code
_entity_poly.pdbx_strand_id
1 'polypeptide(L)' 'MACDLPLRNNWSVFGQLTGSHSSYIDSLKLLGDFATAKGFWKLWLKISGHMLDANSCYGAIAVFKDDVLPM' A
#
# COMPACT_ATOMS: atom_id res chain seq x y z
N MET A 1 -0.98 4.63 -26.45
CA MET A 1 -1.43 3.43 -25.70
C MET A 1 -0.41 3.18 -24.60
N ALA A 2 -0.77 3.36 -23.33
CA ALA A 2 0.14 3.02 -22.23
C ALA A 2 0.07 1.50 -22.00
N CYS A 3 1.18 0.80 -22.24
CA CYS A 3 1.28 -0.64 -22.05
C CYS A 3 1.06 -0.98 -20.58
N ASP A 4 0.04 -1.79 -20.28
CA ASP A 4 -0.16 -2.41 -18.98
C ASP A 4 0.91 -3.51 -18.82
N LEU A 5 2.12 -3.10 -18.40
CA LEU A 5 3.23 -4.02 -18.16
C LEU A 5 2.94 -4.84 -16.90
N PRO A 6 2.72 -6.17 -17.01
CA PRO A 6 2.53 -7.02 -15.85
C PRO A 6 3.85 -7.13 -15.07
N LEU A 7 3.76 -7.07 -13.76
CA LEU A 7 4.88 -7.31 -12.87
C LEU A 7 5.06 -8.82 -12.67
N ARG A 8 6.27 -9.22 -12.30
CA ARG A 8 6.59 -10.63 -12.02
C ARG A 8 5.77 -11.20 -10.84
N ASN A 9 5.30 -10.34 -9.96
CA ASN A 9 4.60 -10.69 -8.74
C ASN A 9 3.43 -9.73 -8.52
N ASN A 10 2.47 -10.22 -7.75
CA ASN A 10 1.43 -9.40 -7.16
C ASN A 10 1.96 -8.80 -5.86
N TRP A 11 1.55 -7.58 -5.60
CA TRP A 11 2.02 -6.79 -4.48
C TRP A 11 0.83 -6.17 -3.76
N SER A 12 0.89 -6.18 -2.44
CA SER A 12 -0.06 -5.57 -1.54
C SER A 12 0.61 -4.42 -0.81
N VAL A 13 -0.03 -3.26 -0.80
CA VAL A 13 0.47 -2.07 -0.11
C VAL A 13 -0.30 -1.89 1.18
N PHE A 14 0.44 -1.71 2.27
CA PHE A 14 -0.11 -1.46 3.60
C PHE A 14 0.38 -0.11 4.10
N GLY A 15 -0.49 0.62 4.78
CA GLY A 15 -0.16 1.82 5.51
C GLY A 15 -0.15 1.51 7.01
N GLN A 16 0.85 2.01 7.71
CA GLN A 16 0.91 1.99 9.18
C GLN A 16 0.23 3.22 9.76
N LEU A 17 -0.82 3.04 10.56
CA LEU A 17 -1.51 4.13 11.26
C LEU A 17 -0.61 4.74 12.35
N THR A 18 -0.36 6.05 12.31
CA THR A 18 0.33 6.76 13.40
C THR A 18 -0.60 6.94 14.59
N GLY A 19 -0.13 6.61 15.79
CA GLY A 19 -0.89 6.76 17.03
C GLY A 19 -1.61 5.48 17.48
N SER A 20 -1.45 4.37 16.76
CA SER A 20 -1.85 3.07 17.30
C SER A 20 -0.85 2.62 18.38
N HIS A 21 -1.34 2.29 19.57
CA HIS A 21 -0.56 1.66 20.65
C HIS A 21 -0.50 0.13 20.49
N SER A 22 -0.97 -0.40 19.36
CA SER A 22 -0.96 -1.84 19.03
C SER A 22 0.40 -2.29 18.48
N SER A 23 0.55 -3.60 18.28
CA SER A 23 1.70 -4.15 17.57
C SER A 23 1.82 -3.55 16.16
N TYR A 24 3.04 -3.61 15.58
CA TYR A 24 3.29 -3.13 14.22
C TYR A 24 2.30 -3.72 13.22
N ILE A 25 2.10 -5.04 13.26
CA ILE A 25 1.17 -5.75 12.37
C ILE A 25 -0.26 -5.24 12.52
N ASP A 26 -0.75 -5.07 13.76
CA ASP A 26 -2.12 -4.59 14.03
C ASP A 26 -2.36 -3.16 13.53
N SER A 27 -1.29 -2.37 13.45
CA SER A 27 -1.34 -0.99 12.96
C SER A 27 -1.32 -0.89 11.43
N LEU A 28 -1.11 -2.00 10.71
CA LEU A 28 -1.13 -2.03 9.25
C LEU A 28 -2.56 -2.13 8.71
N LYS A 29 -2.89 -1.27 7.76
CA LYS A 29 -4.12 -1.32 6.97
C LYS A 29 -3.79 -1.53 5.51
N LEU A 30 -4.49 -2.46 4.87
CA LEU A 30 -4.37 -2.67 3.43
C LEU A 30 -4.88 -1.43 2.69
N LEU A 31 -4.03 -0.84 1.86
CA LEU A 31 -4.32 0.32 1.01
C LEU A 31 -4.71 -0.10 -0.40
N GLY A 32 -4.28 -1.29 -0.83
CA GLY A 32 -4.69 -1.93 -2.07
C GLY A 32 -3.58 -2.78 -2.68
N ASP A 33 -3.94 -3.46 -3.77
CA ASP A 33 -3.09 -4.42 -4.45
C ASP A 33 -2.77 -3.97 -5.88
N PHE A 34 -1.63 -4.39 -6.40
CA PHE A 34 -1.23 -4.16 -7.78
C PHE A 34 -0.43 -5.32 -8.37
N ALA A 35 -0.70 -5.62 -9.64
CA ALA A 35 0.03 -6.62 -10.43
C ALA A 35 0.61 -6.03 -11.72
N THR A 36 0.39 -4.75 -12.00
CA THR A 36 0.91 -4.05 -13.18
C THR A 36 1.60 -2.74 -12.80
N ALA A 37 2.53 -2.28 -13.63
CA ALA A 37 3.21 -1.00 -13.43
C ALA A 37 2.22 0.18 -13.41
N LYS A 38 1.15 0.11 -14.22
CA LYS A 38 0.08 1.11 -14.22
C LYS A 38 -0.77 1.04 -12.95
N GLY A 39 -1.03 -0.17 -12.43
CA GLY A 39 -1.70 -0.39 -11.15
C GLY A 39 -0.90 0.25 -10.00
N PHE A 40 0.42 0.03 -9.98
CA PHE A 40 1.32 0.68 -9.03
C PHE A 40 1.21 2.20 -9.10
N TRP A 41 1.36 2.80 -10.28
CA TRP A 41 1.32 4.27 -10.42
C TRP A 41 -0.03 4.87 -10.02
N LYS A 42 -1.15 4.21 -10.35
CA LYS A 42 -2.48 4.64 -9.90
C LYS A 42 -2.59 4.60 -8.37
N LEU A 43 -2.12 3.53 -7.75
CA LEU A 43 -2.16 3.35 -6.29
C LEU A 43 -1.25 4.37 -5.60
N TRP A 44 -0.04 4.58 -6.13
CA TRP A 44 0.92 5.56 -5.64
C TRP A 44 0.37 6.98 -5.71
N LEU A 45 -0.25 7.37 -6.83
CA LEU A 45 -0.88 8.68 -6.96
C LEU A 45 -2.07 8.85 -6.02
N LYS A 46 -2.85 7.78 -5.78
CA LYS A 46 -3.93 7.80 -4.79
C LYS A 46 -3.37 8.04 -3.38
N ILE A 47 -2.31 7.33 -2.98
CA ILE A 47 -1.70 7.44 -1.64
C ILE A 47 -0.90 8.74 -1.45
N SER A 48 -0.26 9.24 -2.51
CA SER A 48 0.55 10.46 -2.46
C SER A 48 -0.28 11.73 -2.63
N GLY A 49 -1.34 11.65 -3.44
CA GLY A 49 -2.25 12.77 -3.73
C GLY A 49 -3.38 12.92 -2.72
N HIS A 50 -3.87 11.81 -2.16
CA HIS A 50 -4.57 11.81 -0.89
C HIS A 50 -3.57 11.35 0.16
N MET A 51 -2.95 12.30 0.89
CA MET A 51 -2.54 11.96 2.25
C MET A 51 -3.78 11.35 2.89
N LEU A 52 -3.66 10.06 3.16
CA LEU A 52 -4.76 9.14 3.42
C LEU A 52 -5.78 9.78 4.34
N ASP A 53 -7.08 9.56 4.07
CA ASP A 53 -8.26 10.06 4.79
C ASP A 53 -7.93 11.05 5.90
N ALA A 54 -8.44 12.29 5.89
CA ALA A 54 -8.15 13.33 6.89
C ALA A 54 -8.28 12.89 8.38
N ASN A 55 -8.85 11.71 8.64
CA ASN A 55 -8.95 11.01 9.92
C ASN A 55 -7.86 9.97 10.24
N SER A 56 -6.89 9.73 9.37
CA SER A 56 -5.90 8.65 9.50
C SER A 56 -4.57 9.07 8.92
N CYS A 57 -3.69 9.59 9.78
CA CYS A 57 -2.30 9.81 9.45
C CYS A 57 -1.58 8.45 9.38
N TYR A 58 -0.90 8.18 8.27
CA TYR A 58 -0.05 6.99 8.16
C TYR A 58 1.41 7.42 8.19
N GLY A 59 2.20 6.74 9.01
CA GLY A 59 3.60 7.13 9.28
C GLY A 59 4.58 6.39 8.39
N ALA A 60 4.19 5.22 7.93
CA ALA A 60 4.98 4.37 7.05
C ALA A 60 4.07 3.69 6.05
N ILE A 61 4.61 3.46 4.85
CA ILE A 61 3.99 2.64 3.82
C ILE A 61 4.91 1.45 3.59
N ALA A 62 4.35 0.25 3.69
CA ALA A 62 5.05 -1.00 3.46
C ALA A 62 4.44 -1.70 2.24
N VAL A 63 5.27 -2.34 1.42
CA VAL A 63 4.84 -3.09 0.24
C VAL A 63 5.29 -4.53 0.43
N PHE A 64 4.32 -5.43 0.44
CA PHE A 64 4.54 -6.86 0.57
C PHE A 64 4.22 -7.54 -0.75
N LYS A 65 4.92 -8.64 -1.00
CA LYS A 65 4.54 -9.57 -2.06
C LYS A 65 3.38 -10.42 -1.54
N ASP A 66 2.45 -10.82 -2.41
CA ASP A 66 1.25 -11.62 -2.06
C ASP A 66 1.53 -12.82 -1.13
N ASP A 67 2.70 -13.44 -1.28
CA ASP A 67 3.12 -14.62 -0.50
C ASP A 67 3.77 -14.29 0.86
N VAL A 68 3.92 -13.00 1.20
CA VAL A 68 4.60 -12.55 2.42
C VAL A 68 3.64 -11.69 3.23
N LEU A 69 3.08 -12.26 4.30
CA LEU A 69 2.33 -11.48 5.27
C LEU A 69 3.28 -10.55 6.05
N PRO A 70 2.85 -9.34 6.42
CA PRO A 70 3.56 -8.53 7.40
C PRO A 70 3.72 -9.32 8.70
N MET A 71 4.97 -9.57 9.10
CA MET A 71 5.36 -10.26 10.34
C MET A 71 5.83 -9.26 11.39
#